data_AF-A0A1W9VEB9-F1
#
_entry.id   AF-A0A1W9VEB9-F1
#
_cell.length_a   1.000
_cell.length_b   1.000
_cell.length_c   1.000
_cell.angle_alpha   90.00
_cell.angle_beta   90.00
_cell.angle_gamma   90.00
#
_symmetry.space_group_name_H-M   'P 1'
#
loop_
_entity.id
_entity.type
_entity.pdbx_description
1 polymer ?
#
loop_
_entity_poly.entity_id
_entity_poly.type
_entity_poly.pdbx_seq_one_letter_code
_entity_poly.pdbx_strand_id
1 'polypeptide(L)'
;MNSILNTMNESLVNGNSVSLSRTMAKHIKVAGQNEAGEIPSELNFADLVRKGMNEANKDQIESSNMFVQMITEPDSLEAHDVSIAMAKANMSLQMTKSIVDGAVQAYKDIINMR
;
A
#
# COMPACT_ATOMS: atom_id res chain seq x y z
N MET A 1 -39.28 21.09 37.65
CA MET A 1 -37.81 20.98 37.51
C MET A 1 -37.46 19.52 37.24
N ASN A 2 -37.72 18.98 36.03
CA ASN A 2 -37.27 17.64 35.60
C ASN A 2 -37.52 17.31 34.10
N SER A 3 -37.55 18.32 33.20
CA SER A 3 -37.84 18.08 31.77
C SER A 3 -36.73 18.53 30.81
N ILE A 4 -35.60 19.03 31.33
CA ILE A 4 -34.47 19.52 30.52
C ILE A 4 -33.30 18.53 30.49
N LEU A 5 -33.37 17.46 31.29
CA LEU A 5 -32.34 16.43 31.39
C LEU A 5 -32.53 15.26 30.39
N ASN A 6 -33.60 15.25 29.60
CA ASN A 6 -33.91 14.16 28.65
C ASN A 6 -33.54 14.49 27.18
N THR A 7 -33.06 15.68 26.88
CA THR A 7 -32.64 16.06 25.51
C THR A 7 -31.17 15.74 25.22
N MET A 8 -30.46 15.19 26.19
CA MET A 8 -29.04 14.78 26.10
C MET A 8 -28.90 13.26 26.31
N ASN A 9 -29.90 12.48 25.91
CA ASN A 9 -29.74 11.03 25.83
C ASN A 9 -28.96 10.70 24.55
N GLU A 10 -27.71 10.27 24.70
CA GLU A 10 -26.80 9.89 23.61
C GLU A 10 -27.39 8.79 22.69
N SER A 11 -28.40 8.04 23.13
CA SER A 11 -29.05 7.01 22.30
C SER A 11 -30.06 7.54 21.28
N LEU A 12 -30.46 8.81 21.37
CA LEU A 12 -31.43 9.43 20.45
C LEU A 12 -30.78 10.28 19.34
N VAL A 13 -29.47 10.51 19.41
CA VAL A 13 -28.74 11.29 18.41
C VAL A 13 -28.10 10.34 17.40
N ASN A 14 -28.88 9.91 16.41
CA ASN A 14 -28.32 9.32 15.20
C ASN A 14 -27.92 10.44 14.25
N GLY A 15 -26.63 10.48 13.90
CA GLY A 15 -26.10 11.43 12.90
C GLY A 15 -26.81 11.25 11.56
N ASN A 16 -27.12 12.36 10.90
CA ASN A 16 -27.80 12.34 9.61
C ASN A 16 -26.88 11.70 8.54
N SER A 17 -27.21 10.50 8.07
CA SER A 17 -26.46 9.84 6.99
C SER A 17 -26.86 10.45 5.66
N VAL A 18 -26.02 11.35 5.13
CA VAL A 18 -26.21 11.92 3.80
C VAL A 18 -25.61 10.97 2.77
N SER A 19 -26.46 10.29 2.01
CA SER A 19 -26.03 9.47 0.88
C SER A 19 -25.69 10.38 -0.31
N LEU A 20 -24.45 10.29 -0.79
CA LEU A 20 -24.01 11.02 -1.97
C LEU A 20 -24.28 10.16 -3.22
N SER A 21 -25.39 10.45 -3.91
CA SER A 21 -25.69 9.85 -5.21
C SER A 21 -24.73 10.37 -6.28
N ARG A 22 -24.16 9.48 -7.10
CA ARG A 22 -23.27 9.87 -8.21
C ARG A 22 -24.10 10.28 -9.42
N THR A 23 -23.88 11.48 -9.93
CA THR A 23 -24.49 11.95 -11.18
C THR A 23 -23.65 11.58 -12.41
N MET A 24 -22.33 11.35 -12.25
CA MET A 24 -21.42 11.03 -13.35
C MET A 24 -20.39 9.95 -12.96
N ALA A 25 -20.01 9.12 -13.93
CA ALA A 25 -19.16 7.94 -13.72
C ALA A 25 -17.72 8.24 -13.26
N LYS A 26 -17.22 9.47 -13.47
CA LYS A 26 -15.84 9.88 -13.13
C LYS A 26 -15.69 10.52 -11.75
N HIS A 27 -16.75 10.60 -10.95
CA HIS A 27 -16.66 11.16 -9.60
C HIS A 27 -15.82 10.27 -8.66
N ILE A 28 -15.07 10.93 -7.76
CA ILE A 28 -14.20 10.30 -6.77
C ILE A 28 -15.00 9.27 -5.97
N LYS A 29 -14.55 8.02 -5.97
CA LYS A 29 -15.07 6.99 -5.07
C LYS A 29 -14.59 7.36 -3.67
N VAL A 30 -15.51 7.51 -2.71
CA VAL A 30 -15.13 7.51 -1.29
C VAL A 30 -14.44 6.18 -1.01
N ALA A 31 -13.18 6.26 -0.58
CA ALA A 31 -12.36 5.11 -0.21
C ALA A 31 -13.09 4.33 0.89
N GLY A 32 -13.60 3.14 0.54
CA GLY A 32 -14.47 2.33 1.38
C GLY A 32 -15.40 1.42 0.58
N GLN A 33 -15.68 1.78 -0.69
CA GLN A 33 -16.21 0.86 -1.70
C GLN A 33 -15.11 0.51 -2.71
N ASN A 34 -13.98 0.05 -2.20
CA ASN A 34 -13.28 -1.00 -2.91
C ASN A 34 -13.98 -2.26 -2.46
N GLU A 35 -14.57 -2.99 -3.40
CA GLU A 35 -14.86 -4.40 -3.16
C GLU A 35 -13.53 -4.97 -2.66
N ALA A 36 -13.50 -5.28 -1.37
CA ALA A 36 -12.37 -5.96 -0.77
C ALA A 36 -12.35 -7.29 -1.51
N GLY A 37 -11.56 -7.34 -2.59
CA GLY A 37 -11.17 -8.61 -3.18
C GLY A 37 -10.68 -9.41 -2.01
N GLU A 38 -11.41 -10.49 -1.70
CA GLU A 38 -11.05 -11.40 -0.63
C GLU A 38 -9.56 -11.68 -0.78
N ILE A 39 -8.76 -11.19 0.15
CA ILE A 39 -7.39 -11.67 0.25
C ILE A 39 -7.60 -13.11 0.70
N PRO A 40 -7.33 -14.11 -0.17
CA PRO A 40 -7.56 -15.49 0.21
C PRO A 40 -6.79 -15.73 1.51
N SER A 41 -7.52 -16.18 2.53
CA SER A 41 -7.09 -16.34 3.92
C SER A 41 -5.98 -17.39 4.12
N GLU A 42 -5.35 -17.84 3.03
CA GLU A 42 -4.32 -18.88 2.99
C GLU A 42 -3.02 -18.45 2.31
N LEU A 43 -2.78 -17.15 2.10
CA LEU A 43 -1.44 -16.71 1.68
C LEU A 43 -0.48 -16.85 2.86
N ASN A 44 0.35 -17.91 2.82
CA ASN A 44 1.45 -18.09 3.75
C ASN A 44 2.36 -16.85 3.70
N PHE A 45 2.77 -16.35 4.86
CA PHE A 45 3.72 -15.23 4.96
C PHE A 45 4.96 -15.45 4.08
N ALA A 46 5.46 -16.69 4.02
CA ALA A 46 6.59 -17.06 3.17
C ALA A 46 6.32 -16.77 1.67
N ASP A 47 5.11 -17.03 1.19
CA ASP A 47 4.73 -16.78 -0.20
C ASP A 47 4.62 -15.28 -0.48
N LEU A 48 4.11 -14.51 0.48
CA LEU A 48 3.98 -13.07 0.37
C LEU A 48 5.37 -12.38 0.36
N VAL A 49 6.29 -12.83 1.22
CA VAL A 49 7.69 -12.38 1.20
C VAL A 49 8.36 -12.76 -0.11
N ARG A 50 8.20 -14.00 -0.57
CA ARG A 50 8.77 -14.47 -1.85
C ARG A 50 8.23 -13.65 -3.03
N LYS A 51 6.94 -13.32 -3.03
CA LYS A 51 6.32 -12.45 -4.03
C LYS A 51 6.91 -11.04 -3.98
N GLY A 52 7.03 -10.44 -2.79
CA GLY A 52 7.63 -9.12 -2.62
C GLY A 52 9.08 -9.05 -3.09
N MET A 53 9.90 -10.07 -2.80
CA MET A 53 11.28 -10.15 -3.30
C MET A 53 11.34 -10.23 -4.84
N ASN A 54 10.44 -11.01 -5.45
CA ASN A 54 10.35 -11.09 -6.91
C ASN A 54 9.90 -9.76 -7.53
N GLU A 55 8.97 -9.05 -6.89
CA GLU A 55 8.54 -7.71 -7.34
C GLU A 55 9.67 -6.68 -7.22
N ALA A 56 10.42 -6.67 -6.11
CA ALA A 56 11.59 -5.79 -5.96
C ALA A 56 12.67 -6.07 -7.02
N ASN A 57 12.87 -7.33 -7.39
CA ASN A 57 13.79 -7.69 -8.47
C ASN A 57 13.29 -7.21 -9.84
N LYS A 58 12.00 -7.35 -10.12
CA LYS A 58 11.38 -6.82 -11.35
C LYS A 58 11.52 -5.30 -11.44
N ASP A 59 11.20 -4.57 -10.37
CA ASP A 59 11.32 -3.12 -10.30
C ASP A 59 12.78 -2.66 -10.59
N GLN A 60 13.78 -3.39 -10.10
CA GLN A 60 15.19 -3.12 -10.42
C GLN A 60 15.50 -3.29 -11.90
N ILE A 61 15.10 -4.42 -12.50
CA ILE A 61 15.34 -4.70 -13.93
C ILE A 61 14.64 -3.66 -14.80
N GLU A 62 13.39 -3.33 -14.48
CA GLU A 62 12.61 -2.31 -15.17
C GLU A 62 13.30 -0.94 -15.11
N SER A 63 13.76 -0.52 -13.93
CA SER A 63 14.50 0.75 -13.80
C SER A 63 15.77 0.80 -14.66
N SER A 64 16.48 -0.33 -14.75
CA SER A 64 17.69 -0.45 -15.58
C SER A 64 17.34 -0.39 -17.06
N ASN A 65 16.25 -1.03 -17.48
CA ASN A 65 15.79 -1.01 -18.87
C ASN A 65 15.31 0.38 -19.27
N MET A 66 14.55 1.07 -18.42
CA MET A 66 14.11 2.44 -18.66
C MET A 66 15.29 3.41 -18.75
N PHE A 67 16.34 3.19 -17.96
CA PHE A 67 17.58 3.98 -18.06
C PHE A 67 18.30 3.76 -19.40
N VAL A 68 18.42 2.51 -19.85
CA VAL A 68 18.99 2.19 -21.18
C VAL A 68 18.15 2.83 -22.27
N GLN A 69 16.82 2.69 -22.19
CA GLN A 69 15.90 3.20 -23.20
C GLN A 69 15.91 4.73 -23.27
N MET A 70 16.09 5.44 -22.16
CA MET A 70 16.29 6.90 -22.14
C MET A 70 17.56 7.32 -22.89
N ILE A 71 18.62 6.52 -22.85
CA ILE A 71 19.88 6.80 -23.57
C ILE A 71 19.74 6.49 -25.07
N THR A 72 19.04 5.40 -25.43
CA THR A 72 18.90 4.97 -26.84
C THR A 72 17.77 5.66 -27.60
N GLU A 73 16.66 6.00 -26.94
CA GLU A 73 15.44 6.58 -27.53
C GLU A 73 14.85 7.67 -26.61
N PRO A 74 15.49 8.84 -26.52
CA PRO A 74 15.10 9.90 -25.58
C PRO A 74 13.71 10.50 -25.83
N ASP A 75 13.16 10.37 -27.05
CA ASP A 75 11.82 10.87 -27.40
C ASP A 75 10.69 9.87 -27.02
N SER A 76 11.04 8.62 -26.66
CA SER A 76 10.07 7.58 -26.34
C SER A 76 9.66 7.54 -24.86
N LEU A 77 10.38 8.24 -23.97
CA LEU A 77 10.17 8.22 -22.53
C LEU A 77 10.42 9.60 -21.91
N GLU A 78 9.61 9.99 -20.94
CA GLU A 78 9.83 11.22 -20.19
C GLU A 78 10.92 10.98 -19.13
N ALA A 79 11.95 11.83 -19.07
CA ALA A 79 13.10 11.63 -18.17
C ALA A 79 12.72 11.47 -16.68
N HIS A 80 11.54 11.97 -16.28
CA HIS A 80 11.03 11.83 -14.93
C HIS A 80 10.51 10.42 -14.63
N ASP A 81 10.02 9.68 -15.63
CA ASP A 81 9.55 8.29 -15.44
C ASP A 81 10.71 7.38 -15.04
N VAL A 82 11.89 7.58 -15.63
CA VAL A 82 13.11 6.87 -15.24
C VAL A 82 13.48 7.19 -13.79
N SER A 83 13.43 8.47 -13.42
CA SER A 83 13.75 8.91 -12.06
C SER A 83 12.77 8.35 -11.03
N ILE A 84 11.47 8.30 -11.36
CA ILE A 84 10.42 7.68 -10.53
C ILE A 84 10.65 6.17 -10.43
N ALA A 85 10.94 5.49 -11.54
CA ALA A 85 11.22 4.06 -11.56
C ALA A 85 12.45 3.71 -10.71
N MET A 86 13.52 4.50 -10.80
CA MET A 86 14.69 4.35 -9.95
C MET A 86 14.40 4.62 -8.47
N ALA A 87 13.62 5.66 -8.15
CA ALA A 87 13.22 5.96 -6.78
C ALA A 87 12.37 4.83 -6.19
N LYS A 88 11.43 4.29 -6.97
CA LYS A 88 10.59 3.14 -6.61
C LYS A 88 11.45 1.90 -6.37
N ALA A 89 12.36 1.57 -7.27
CA ALA A 89 13.27 0.44 -7.13
C ALA A 89 14.13 0.55 -5.86
N ASN A 90 14.67 1.73 -5.58
CA ASN A 90 15.47 1.98 -4.37
C ASN A 90 14.64 1.85 -3.08
N MET A 91 13.42 2.42 -3.03
CA MET A 91 12.52 2.24 -1.89
C MET A 91 12.15 0.77 -1.67
N SER A 92 11.82 0.05 -2.74
CA SER A 92 11.47 -1.38 -2.70
C SER A 92 12.61 -2.24 -2.12
N LEU A 93 13.85 -1.95 -2.54
CA LEU A 93 15.07 -2.53 -1.98
C LEU A 93 15.25 -2.23 -0.49
N GLN A 94 15.10 -0.97 -0.09
CA GLN A 94 15.25 -0.55 1.30
C GLN A 94 14.21 -1.20 2.22
N MET A 95 12.96 -1.29 1.77
CA MET A 95 11.89 -2.00 2.48
C MET A 95 12.21 -3.48 2.63
N THR A 96 12.62 -4.14 1.53
CA THR A 96 13.01 -5.55 1.55
C THR A 96 14.16 -5.80 2.53
N LYS A 97 15.20 -4.96 2.50
CA LYS A 97 16.32 -5.03 3.44
C LYS A 97 15.85 -4.90 4.89
N SER A 98 14.95 -3.95 5.17
CA SER A 98 14.43 -3.72 6.52
C SER A 98 13.65 -4.93 7.05
N ILE A 99 12.86 -5.59 6.18
CA ILE A 99 12.12 -6.82 6.53
C ILE A 99 13.09 -7.97 6.82
N VAL A 100 14.10 -8.17 5.96
CA VAL A 100 15.11 -9.23 6.13
C VAL A 100 15.92 -9.00 7.41
N ASP A 101 16.37 -7.77 7.66
CA ASP A 101 17.10 -7.40 8.87
C ASP A 101 16.24 -7.67 10.13
N GLY A 102 14.96 -7.30 10.10
CA GLY A 102 14.01 -7.59 11.18
C GLY A 102 13.79 -9.09 11.41
N ALA A 103 13.67 -9.89 10.34
CA ALA A 103 13.52 -11.34 10.44
C ALA A 103 14.77 -12.02 11.02
N VAL A 104 15.97 -11.58 10.60
CA VAL A 104 17.24 -12.09 11.14
C VAL A 104 17.39 -11.73 12.61
N GLN A 105 17.01 -10.51 12.99
CA GLN A 105 17.05 -10.08 14.40
C GLN A 105 16.08 -10.89 15.25
N ALA A 106 14.82 -11.05 14.80
CA ALA A 106 13.84 -11.87 15.51
C ALA A 106 14.32 -13.33 15.69
N TYR A 107 14.95 -13.91 14.66
CA TYR A 107 15.54 -15.23 14.77
C TYR A 107 16.65 -15.28 15.83
N LYS A 108 17.56 -14.30 15.84
CA LYS A 108 18.62 -14.17 16.84
C LYS A 108 18.06 -14.02 18.26
N ASP A 109 17.00 -13.24 18.43
CA ASP A 109 16.37 -13.01 19.73
C ASP A 109 15.73 -14.30 20.28
N ILE A 110 15.06 -15.09 19.42
CA ILE A 110 14.46 -16.38 19.80
C ILE A 110 15.53 -17.37 20.28
N ILE A 111 16.69 -17.46 19.59
CA ILE A 111 17.75 -18.41 19.96
C ILE A 111 18.57 -17.95 21.16
N ASN A 112 18.80 -16.63 21.32
CA ASN A 112 19.57 -16.07 22.43
C ASN A 112 18.76 -15.97 23.73
N MET A 113 17.43 -16.13 23.68
CA MET A 113 16.57 -16.22 24.86
C MET A 113 16.76 -17.51 25.68
N ARG A 114 17.60 -18.45 25.23
CA ARG A 114 17.92 -19.71 25.94
C ARG A 114 19.16 -19.63 26.81
#